data_AF-A0A5K0WFF3-F1
#
_entry.id   AF-A0A5K0WFF3-F1
#
_cell.length_a   1.000
_cell.length_b   1.000
_cell.length_c   1.000
_cell.angle_alpha   90.00
_cell.angle_beta   90.00
_cell.angle_gamma   90.00
#
_symmetry.space_group_name_H-M   'P 1'
#
loop_
_entity.id
_entity.type
_entity.pdbx_description
1 polymer ?
#
loop_
_entity_poly.entity_id
_entity_poly.type
_entity_poly.pdbx_seq_one_letter_code
_entity_poly.pdbx_strand_id
1 'polypeptide(L)'
;VPEGIAAMGKTMEVSLVSMILLLALASLLVGTSQGRQTDALNRLMKAMREGKVDTRSWGVDIDTKFYQLNEVLTEKKVNYSQEGLKEKDRVKRLPGQPDVDFEQYAGYVTVDQKAGRAFFYYFVEAVGAKNQSKPLLLWLNG
;
A
#
# COMPACT_ATOMS: atom_id res chain seq x y z
N VAL A 1 29.16 -43.51 28.35
CA VAL A 1 28.54 -42.83 27.19
C VAL A 1 27.14 -42.23 27.44
N PRO A 2 26.37 -42.48 28.53
CA PRO A 2 25.02 -41.88 28.65
C PRO A 2 24.99 -40.44 29.18
N GLU A 3 26.06 -39.93 29.82
CA GLU A 3 26.04 -38.60 30.44
C GLU A 3 26.09 -37.43 29.46
N GLY A 4 26.70 -37.61 28.28
CA GLY A 4 26.83 -36.54 27.27
C GLY A 4 25.50 -36.16 26.60
N ILE A 5 24.60 -37.12 26.40
CA ILE A 5 23.32 -36.90 25.70
C ILE A 5 22.33 -36.16 26.61
N ALA A 6 22.31 -36.48 27.91
CA ALA A 6 21.47 -35.79 28.89
C ALA A 6 21.92 -34.34 29.15
N ALA A 7 23.23 -34.09 29.16
CA ALA A 7 23.78 -32.73 29.28
C ALA A 7 23.47 -31.88 28.03
N MET A 8 23.58 -32.47 26.83
CA MET A 8 23.31 -31.77 25.57
C MET A 8 21.82 -31.36 25.45
N GLY A 9 20.88 -32.21 25.87
CA GLY A 9 19.45 -31.88 25.92
C GLY A 9 19.13 -30.68 26.82
N LYS A 10 19.73 -30.63 28.03
CA LYS A 10 19.57 -29.47 28.94
C LYS A 10 20.15 -28.18 28.37
N THR A 11 21.29 -28.23 27.68
CA THR A 11 21.88 -27.04 27.05
C THR A 11 21.04 -26.50 25.89
N MET A 12 20.39 -27.39 25.13
CA MET A 12 19.49 -27.00 24.04
C MET A 12 18.23 -26.32 24.56
N GLU A 13 17.62 -26.84 25.64
CA GLU A 13 16.43 -26.21 26.22
C GLU A 13 16.73 -24.81 26.80
N VAL A 14 17.87 -24.64 27.48
CA VAL A 14 18.29 -23.33 28.01
C VAL A 14 18.52 -22.33 26.86
N SER A 15 19.12 -22.78 25.75
CA SER A 15 19.31 -21.94 24.56
C SER A 15 17.97 -21.53 23.92
N LEU A 16 16.99 -22.44 23.90
CA LEU A 16 15.68 -22.20 23.32
C LEU A 16 14.86 -21.21 24.14
N VAL A 17 14.88 -21.36 25.47
CA VAL A 17 14.23 -20.41 26.41
C VAL A 17 14.90 -19.04 26.34
N SER A 18 16.23 -18.97 26.26
CA SER A 18 16.95 -17.70 26.10
C SER A 18 16.61 -17.02 24.76
N MET A 19 16.46 -17.78 23.68
CA MET A 19 16.08 -17.26 22.37
C MET A 19 14.66 -16.70 22.39
N ILE A 20 13.70 -17.40 23.00
CA ILE A 20 12.32 -16.93 23.15
C ILE A 20 12.27 -15.66 24.01
N LEU A 21 13.05 -15.60 25.10
CA LEU A 21 13.13 -14.43 25.96
C LEU A 21 13.71 -13.22 25.22
N LEU A 22 14.75 -13.42 24.41
CA LEU A 22 15.34 -12.38 23.57
C LEU A 22 14.36 -11.87 22.51
N LEU A 23 13.59 -12.77 21.88
CA LEU A 23 12.54 -12.40 20.92
C LEU A 23 11.39 -11.61 21.59
N ALA A 24 11.01 -11.98 22.81
CA ALA A 24 10.00 -11.27 23.61
C ALA A 24 10.51 -9.90 24.10
N LEU A 25 11.79 -9.76 24.41
CA LEU A 25 12.41 -8.46 24.73
C LEU A 25 12.53 -7.56 23.50
N ALA A 26 12.81 -8.13 22.33
CA ALA A 26 12.89 -7.38 21.08
C ALA A 26 11.53 -6.78 20.67
N SER A 27 10.42 -7.48 20.90
CA SER A 27 9.08 -6.95 20.61
C SER A 27 8.65 -5.81 21.53
N LEU A 28 9.17 -5.74 22.76
CA LEU A 28 8.97 -4.61 23.68
C LEU A 28 9.75 -3.35 23.25
N LEU A 29 10.81 -3.50 22.47
CA LEU A 29 11.64 -2.39 21.96
C LEU A 29 11.14 -1.83 20.62
N VAL A 30 10.18 -2.48 19.96
CA VAL A 30 9.49 -1.93 18.79
C VAL A 30 8.48 -0.88 19.27
N GLY A 31 9.01 0.27 19.69
CA GLY A 31 8.22 1.47 19.86
C GLY A 31 7.59 1.86 18.52
N THR A 32 6.27 1.93 18.47
CA THR A 32 5.51 2.38 17.31
C THR A 32 5.84 3.85 17.03
N SER A 33 6.81 4.12 16.15
CA SER A 33 7.06 5.48 15.64
C SER A 33 5.94 6.00 14.73
N GLN A 34 4.90 5.19 14.52
CA GLN A 34 3.75 5.39 13.63
C GLN A 34 2.79 6.53 14.06
N GLY A 35 3.03 7.20 15.18
CA GLY A 35 2.23 8.36 15.61
C GLY A 35 2.75 9.70 15.09
N ARG A 36 4.07 9.88 14.95
CA ARG A 36 4.65 11.24 14.85
C ARG A 36 4.40 11.93 13.51
N GLN A 37 4.42 11.16 12.42
CA GLN A 37 4.27 11.72 11.07
C GLN A 37 2.80 11.97 10.72
N THR A 38 1.91 11.04 11.08
CA THR A 38 0.47 11.17 10.89
C THR A 38 -0.10 12.33 11.71
N ASP A 39 0.36 12.49 12.95
CA ASP A 39 -0.06 13.61 13.81
C ASP A 39 0.41 14.96 13.27
N ALA A 40 1.64 15.04 12.75
CA ALA A 40 2.14 16.26 12.12
C ALA A 40 1.33 16.63 10.87
N LEU A 41 1.00 15.65 10.03
CA LEU A 41 0.16 15.85 8.85
C LEU A 41 -1.25 16.29 9.23
N ASN A 42 -1.86 15.63 10.22
CA ASN A 42 -3.19 15.98 10.72
C ASN A 42 -3.23 17.40 11.30
N ARG A 43 -2.18 17.80 12.03
CA ARG A 43 -2.04 19.16 12.57
C ARG A 43 -1.88 20.21 11.48
N LEU A 44 -1.09 19.91 10.44
CA LEU A 44 -0.93 20.78 9.28
C LEU A 44 -2.26 20.95 8.53
N MET A 45 -2.94 19.85 8.23
CA MET A 45 -4.25 19.86 7.57
C MET A 45 -5.29 20.66 8.36
N LYS A 46 -5.27 20.53 9.70
CA LYS A 46 -6.12 21.32 10.59
C LYS A 46 -5.77 22.82 10.56
N ALA A 47 -4.49 23.18 10.62
CA ALA A 47 -4.04 24.57 10.56
C ALA A 47 -4.40 25.25 9.23
N MET A 48 -4.30 24.49 8.12
CA MET A 48 -4.70 24.92 6.78
C MET A 48 -6.22 25.14 6.72
N ARG A 49 -7.02 24.22 7.26
CA ARG A 49 -8.49 24.35 7.34
C ARG A 49 -8.95 25.53 8.20
N GLU A 50 -8.21 25.84 9.25
CA GLU A 50 -8.50 26.97 10.15
C GLU A 50 -8.00 28.32 9.61
N GLY A 51 -7.41 28.36 8.40
CA GLY A 51 -6.88 29.59 7.79
C GLY A 51 -5.70 30.20 8.55
N LYS A 52 -5.02 29.43 9.40
CA LYS A 52 -3.91 29.90 10.26
C LYS A 52 -2.55 29.91 9.56
N VAL A 53 -2.50 29.48 8.30
CA VAL A 53 -1.30 29.51 7.47
C VAL A 53 -1.51 30.57 6.40
N ASP A 54 -0.80 31.71 6.53
CA ASP A 54 -0.84 32.75 5.49
C ASP A 54 -0.01 32.30 4.28
N THR A 55 -0.73 31.95 3.23
CA THR A 55 -0.17 31.35 2.01
C THR A 55 -0.04 32.39 0.90
N ARG A 56 -0.62 33.58 1.10
CA ARG A 56 -0.58 34.71 0.16
C ARG A 56 0.84 35.21 -0.07
N SER A 57 1.70 35.12 0.95
CA SER A 57 3.13 35.44 0.88
C SER A 57 3.89 34.64 -0.18
N TRP A 58 3.45 33.42 -0.49
CA TRP A 58 4.09 32.55 -1.51
C TRP A 58 3.39 32.62 -2.87
N GLY A 59 2.46 33.57 -3.06
CA GLY A 59 1.68 33.70 -4.29
C GLY A 59 0.67 32.56 -4.51
N VAL A 60 0.35 31.79 -3.47
CA VAL A 60 -0.60 30.67 -3.53
C VAL A 60 -1.79 30.99 -2.64
N ASP A 61 -2.96 31.25 -3.22
CA ASP A 61 -4.22 31.32 -2.47
C ASP A 61 -4.73 29.89 -2.21
N ILE A 62 -4.35 29.35 -1.06
CA ILE A 62 -4.68 27.98 -0.63
C ILE A 62 -6.16 27.88 -0.28
N ASP A 63 -6.76 28.87 0.37
CA ASP A 63 -8.16 28.79 0.79
C ASP A 63 -9.06 28.57 -0.44
N THR A 64 -8.92 29.43 -1.45
CA THR A 64 -9.69 29.34 -2.69
C THR A 64 -9.40 28.05 -3.45
N LYS A 65 -8.13 27.64 -3.54
CA LYS A 65 -7.76 26.41 -4.26
C LYS A 65 -8.17 25.14 -3.54
N PHE A 66 -8.21 25.11 -2.21
CA PHE A 66 -8.63 23.95 -1.44
C PHE A 66 -10.13 23.74 -1.52
N TYR A 67 -10.95 24.80 -1.50
CA TYR A 67 -12.38 24.66 -1.74
C TYR A 67 -12.69 24.24 -3.17
N GLN A 68 -12.01 24.81 -4.16
CA GLN A 68 -12.12 24.36 -5.56
C GLN A 68 -11.67 22.91 -5.74
N LEU A 69 -10.57 22.50 -5.10
CA LEU A 69 -10.09 21.13 -5.16
C LEU A 69 -11.03 20.17 -4.44
N ASN A 70 -11.54 20.53 -3.26
CA ASN A 70 -12.51 19.71 -2.54
C ASN A 70 -13.84 19.63 -3.27
N GLU A 71 -14.33 20.70 -3.89
CA GLU A 71 -15.54 20.69 -4.71
C GLU A 71 -15.35 19.74 -5.90
N VAL A 72 -14.21 19.83 -6.61
CA VAL A 72 -13.83 18.87 -7.65
C VAL A 72 -13.71 17.44 -7.12
N LEU A 73 -13.14 17.22 -5.93
CA LEU A 73 -12.98 15.89 -5.33
C LEU A 73 -14.29 15.32 -4.75
N THR A 74 -15.23 16.17 -4.34
CA THR A 74 -16.50 15.79 -3.72
C THR A 74 -17.58 15.57 -4.79
N GLU A 75 -17.58 16.35 -5.88
CA GLU A 75 -18.39 16.07 -7.07
C GLU A 75 -17.84 14.89 -7.88
N LYS A 76 -16.52 14.71 -7.90
CA LYS A 76 -15.87 13.46 -8.36
C LYS A 76 -15.96 12.40 -7.27
N LYS A 77 -17.18 12.18 -6.76
CA LYS A 77 -17.58 10.99 -6.01
C LYS A 77 -17.21 9.78 -6.86
N VAL A 78 -16.02 9.24 -6.56
CA VAL A 78 -15.23 8.26 -7.31
C VAL A 78 -16.08 7.42 -8.26
N ASN A 79 -16.38 7.99 -9.41
CA ASN A 79 -16.97 7.28 -10.52
C ASN A 79 -15.81 7.07 -11.47
N TYR A 80 -14.95 6.10 -11.15
CA TYR A 80 -14.03 5.58 -12.15
C TYR A 80 -14.91 4.90 -13.20
N SER A 81 -15.37 5.65 -14.21
CA SER A 81 -16.05 5.10 -15.38
C SER A 81 -15.17 3.98 -15.89
N GLN A 82 -15.73 2.77 -15.86
CA GLN A 82 -15.00 1.54 -16.20
C GLN A 82 -14.95 1.34 -17.72
N GLU A 83 -15.67 2.16 -18.49
CA GLU A 83 -15.60 2.16 -19.95
C GLU A 83 -14.21 2.56 -20.47
N GLY A 84 -13.58 1.65 -21.22
CA GLY A 84 -12.30 1.91 -21.89
C GLY A 84 -11.09 2.02 -20.96
N LEU A 85 -11.17 1.49 -19.73
CA LEU A 85 -10.03 1.49 -18.79
C LEU A 85 -8.89 0.57 -19.19
N LYS A 86 -9.14 -0.54 -19.88
CA LYS A 86 -8.09 -1.52 -20.20
C LYS A 86 -6.84 -0.87 -20.79
N GLU A 87 -7.00 -0.08 -21.86
CA GLU A 87 -5.86 0.59 -22.50
C GLU A 87 -5.27 1.74 -21.66
N LYS A 88 -6.08 2.38 -20.80
CA LYS A 88 -5.61 3.43 -19.88
C LYS A 88 -4.79 2.85 -18.72
N ASP A 89 -5.11 1.64 -18.31
CA ASP A 89 -4.45 0.89 -17.25
C ASP A 89 -3.22 0.13 -17.77
N ARG A 90 -2.93 0.19 -19.07
CA ARG A 90 -1.80 -0.49 -19.69
C ARG A 90 -0.47 0.04 -19.15
N VAL A 91 0.32 -0.85 -18.56
CA VAL A 91 1.66 -0.55 -18.04
C VAL A 91 2.68 -0.80 -19.15
N LYS A 92 3.29 0.26 -19.68
CA LYS A 92 4.28 0.15 -20.75
C LYS A 92 5.56 -0.58 -20.32
N ARG A 93 6.09 -0.23 -19.15
CA ARG A 93 7.28 -0.84 -18.54
C ARG A 93 7.34 -0.46 -17.06
N LEU A 94 7.71 -1.40 -16.20
CA LEU A 94 8.00 -1.13 -14.79
C LEU A 94 9.47 -0.73 -14.59
N PRO A 95 9.81 0.09 -13.58
CA PRO A 95 11.19 0.40 -13.25
C PRO A 95 12.01 -0.87 -12.99
N GLY A 96 13.14 -1.03 -13.67
CA GLY A 96 14.01 -2.21 -13.53
C GLY A 96 13.48 -3.48 -14.23
N GLN A 97 12.37 -3.41 -14.96
CA GLN A 97 11.83 -4.56 -15.69
C GLN A 97 12.73 -4.93 -16.88
N PRO A 98 13.15 -6.21 -17.00
CA PRO A 98 13.79 -6.69 -18.22
C PRO A 98 12.81 -6.67 -19.40
N ASP A 99 13.29 -6.93 -20.60
CA ASP A 99 12.37 -7.04 -21.75
C ASP A 99 11.43 -8.23 -21.58
N VAL A 100 10.14 -7.98 -21.76
CA VAL A 100 9.05 -8.96 -21.59
C VAL A 100 8.14 -8.94 -22.80
N ASP A 101 7.53 -10.08 -23.09
CA ASP A 101 6.69 -10.34 -24.28
C ASP A 101 5.20 -10.50 -23.95
N PHE A 102 4.79 -10.05 -22.76
CA PHE A 102 3.40 -10.02 -22.31
C PHE A 102 2.90 -8.59 -22.11
N GLU A 103 1.59 -8.42 -22.25
CA GLU A 103 0.91 -7.18 -21.87
C GLU A 103 0.56 -7.21 -20.38
N GLN A 104 0.69 -6.07 -19.73
CA GLN A 104 0.48 -5.91 -18.29
C GLN A 104 -0.35 -4.65 -18.03
N TYR A 105 -1.20 -4.72 -17.02
CA TYR A 105 -2.20 -3.74 -16.70
C TYR A 105 -2.26 -3.52 -15.19
N ALA A 106 -2.41 -2.28 -14.74
CA ALA A 106 -2.53 -1.93 -13.34
C ALA A 106 -3.53 -0.78 -13.18
N GLY A 107 -4.47 -0.94 -12.25
CA GLY A 107 -5.54 0.04 -12.08
C GLY A 107 -6.36 -0.17 -10.82
N TYR A 108 -7.49 0.52 -10.76
CA TYR A 108 -8.44 0.46 -9.65
C TYR A 108 -9.83 0.06 -10.14
N VAL A 109 -10.42 -0.92 -9.46
CA VAL A 109 -11.81 -1.35 -9.67
C VAL A 109 -12.65 -0.85 -8.49
N THR A 110 -13.64 -0.01 -8.76
CA THR A 110 -14.55 0.51 -7.73
C THR A 110 -15.45 -0.60 -7.23
N VAL A 111 -15.47 -0.83 -5.91
CA VAL A 111 -16.32 -1.87 -5.28
C VAL A 111 -17.45 -1.28 -4.45
N ASP A 112 -17.30 -0.05 -3.96
CA ASP A 112 -18.39 0.69 -3.30
C ASP A 112 -18.27 2.17 -3.63
N GLN A 113 -19.09 2.62 -4.57
CA GLN A 113 -19.11 4.01 -5.01
C GLN A 113 -19.63 4.96 -3.91
N LYS A 114 -20.55 4.51 -3.05
CA LYS A 114 -21.12 5.36 -1.99
C LYS A 114 -20.11 5.61 -0.89
N ALA A 115 -19.32 4.59 -0.55
CA ALA A 115 -18.25 4.69 0.43
C ALA A 115 -16.89 5.09 -0.17
N GLY A 116 -16.80 5.25 -1.50
CA GLY A 116 -15.55 5.60 -2.20
C GLY A 116 -14.48 4.51 -2.11
N ARG A 117 -14.85 3.22 -2.00
CA ARG A 117 -13.89 2.11 -1.92
C ARG A 117 -13.61 1.51 -3.30
N ALA A 118 -12.33 1.25 -3.56
CA ALA A 118 -11.86 0.58 -4.75
C ALA A 118 -10.72 -0.40 -4.39
N PHE A 119 -10.62 -1.50 -5.14
CA PHE A 119 -9.46 -2.40 -5.07
C PHE A 119 -8.45 -2.05 -6.15
N PHE A 120 -7.18 -2.06 -5.77
CA PHE A 120 -6.08 -2.05 -6.72
C PHE A 120 -5.91 -3.45 -7.32
N TYR A 121 -5.59 -3.53 -8.60
CA TYR A 121 -5.22 -4.77 -9.27
C TYR A 121 -3.95 -4.60 -10.11
N TYR A 122 -3.24 -5.71 -10.28
CA TYR A 122 -2.16 -5.87 -11.25
C TYR A 122 -2.41 -7.16 -12.02
N PHE A 123 -2.53 -7.05 -13.34
CA PHE A 123 -2.87 -8.15 -14.24
C PHE A 123 -1.83 -8.30 -15.34
N VAL A 124 -1.45 -9.53 -15.63
CA VAL A 124 -0.52 -9.88 -16.70
C VAL A 124 -1.20 -10.87 -17.63
N GLU A 125 -1.20 -10.58 -18.93
CA GLU A 125 -1.74 -11.49 -19.92
C GLU A 125 -0.82 -12.69 -20.16
N ALA A 126 -1.42 -13.81 -20.56
CA ALA A 126 -0.66 -14.97 -20.95
C ALA A 126 0.22 -14.71 -22.19
N VAL A 127 1.41 -15.29 -22.22
CA VAL A 127 2.30 -15.25 -23.39
C VAL A 127 1.82 -16.22 -24.49
N GLY A 128 1.94 -15.79 -25.76
CA GLY A 128 1.79 -16.62 -26.96
C GLY A 128 0.51 -16.39 -27.78
N ALA A 129 0.47 -16.96 -28.99
CA ALA A 129 -0.53 -16.69 -30.04
C ALA A 129 -2.01 -17.01 -29.68
N LYS A 130 -2.27 -17.66 -28.55
CA LYS A 130 -3.61 -17.97 -28.04
C LYS A 130 -3.80 -17.49 -26.60
N ASN A 131 -3.25 -16.32 -26.27
CA ASN A 131 -3.35 -15.73 -24.93
C ASN A 131 -4.81 -15.61 -24.45
N GLN A 132 -5.74 -15.23 -25.33
CA GLN A 132 -7.17 -15.07 -25.04
C GLN A 132 -7.89 -16.36 -24.66
N SER A 133 -7.37 -17.55 -25.05
CA SER A 133 -7.97 -18.83 -24.70
C SER A 133 -7.38 -19.46 -23.44
N LYS A 134 -6.41 -18.79 -22.79
CA LYS A 134 -5.80 -19.29 -21.56
C LYS A 134 -6.68 -18.95 -20.36
N PRO A 135 -6.68 -19.78 -19.30
CA PRO A 135 -7.51 -19.54 -18.12
C PRO A 135 -7.05 -18.28 -17.37
N LEU A 136 -7.99 -17.66 -16.66
CA LEU A 136 -7.72 -16.55 -15.75
C LEU A 136 -7.41 -17.09 -14.35
N LEU A 137 -6.30 -16.65 -13.75
CA LEU A 137 -5.94 -16.94 -12.37
C LEU A 137 -6.09 -15.66 -11.53
N LEU A 138 -6.89 -15.75 -10.46
CA LEU A 138 -6.97 -14.70 -9.45
C LEU A 138 -6.13 -15.09 -8.24
N TRP A 139 -5.12 -14.29 -7.91
CA TRP A 139 -4.27 -14.48 -6.75
C TRP A 139 -4.65 -13.48 -5.64
N LEU A 140 -5.00 -14.00 -4.46
CA LEU A 140 -5.34 -13.20 -3.28
C LEU A 140 -4.37 -13.54 -2.15
N ASN A 141 -3.72 -12.52 -1.59
CA ASN A 141 -2.89 -12.68 -0.38
C ASN A 141 -3.78 -12.61 0.88
N GLY A 142 -3.30 -13.18 1.99
CA GLY A 142 -3.98 -13.20 3.28
C GLY A 142 -3.00 -13.24 4.46
#